data_AF-A0A7C1A267-F1
#
_entry.id   AF-A0A7C1A267-F1
#
_cell.length_a   1.000
_cell.length_b   1.000
_cell.length_c   1.000
_cell.angle_alpha   90.00
_cell.angle_beta   90.00
_cell.angle_gamma   90.00
#
_symmetry.space_group_name_H-M   'P 1'
#
loop_
_entity.id
_entity.type
_entity.pdbx_description
1 polymer ?
#
loop_
_entity_poly.entity_id
_entity_poly.type
_entity_poly.pdbx_seq_one_letter_code
_entity_poly.pdbx_strand_id
1 'polypeptide(L)' 'MLGIDIGGTKLLFASVKDGKIVKKVKYKIKHRGREEIVDKIVRMIKKFKQRYVGIG' A
#
# COMPACT_ATOMS: atom_id res chain seq x y z
N MET A 1 -7.48 8.88 4.11
CA MET A 1 -5.99 8.91 4.12
C MET A 1 -5.45 7.53 3.77
N LEU A 2 -4.33 7.45 3.03
CA LEU A 2 -3.62 6.19 2.78
C LEU A 2 -2.37 6.14 3.65
N GLY A 3 -2.26 5.13 4.51
CA GLY A 3 -1.05 4.80 5.26
C GLY A 3 -0.26 3.68 4.58
N ILE A 4 1.06 3.78 4.58
CA ILE A 4 1.96 2.78 4.02
C ILE A 4 3.06 2.50 5.05
N ASP A 5 3.29 1.23 5.35
CA ASP A 5 4.39 0.77 6.19
C ASP A 5 5.29 -0.19 5.39
N ILE A 6 6.60 0.07 5.45
CA ILE A 6 7.62 -0.60 4.64
C ILE A 6 8.60 -1.29 5.58
N GLY A 7 8.44 -2.60 5.75
CA GLY A 7 9.40 -3.44 6.45
C GLY A 7 10.34 -4.16 5.47
N GLY A 8 11.47 -4.67 5.96
CA GLY A 8 12.48 -5.34 5.13
C GLY A 8 11.98 -6.57 4.35
N THR A 9 10.87 -7.19 4.77
CA THR A 9 10.28 -8.37 4.10
C THR A 9 8.82 -8.17 3.70
N LYS A 10 8.18 -7.05 4.05
CA LYS A 10 6.73 -6.87 3.93
C LYS A 10 6.37 -5.40 3.69
N LEU A 11 5.35 -5.17 2.86
CA LEU A 11 4.69 -3.89 2.70
C LEU A 11 3.27 -3.97 3.24
N LEU A 12 2.83 -2.95 3.96
CA LEU A 12 1.47 -2.82 4.45
C LEU A 12 0.84 -1.55 3.88
N PHE A 13 -0.38 -1.66 3.38
CA PHE A 13 -1.18 -0.54 2.88
C PHE A 13 -2.48 -0.50 3.68
N ALA A 14 -2.79 0.67 4.24
CA ALA A 14 -3.99 0.87 5.07
C ALA A 14 -4.79 2.07 4.58
N SER A 15 -6.08 1.88 4.31
CA SER A 15 -7.04 2.98 4.18
C SER A 15 -7.47 3.41 5.56
N VAL A 16 -7.24 4.67 5.90
CA VAL A 16 -7.65 5.27 7.17
C VAL A 16 -8.74 6.30 6.90
N LYS A 17 -9.87 6.17 7.59
CA LYS A 17 -11.00 7.11 7.58
C LYS A 17 -11.35 7.42 9.03
N ASP A 18 -11.46 8.71 9.37
CA ASP A 18 -11.82 9.17 10.72
C ASP A 18 -10.94 8.56 11.83
N GLY A 19 -9.62 8.50 11.59
CA GLY A 19 -8.64 7.91 12.51
C GLY A 19 -8.67 6.38 12.62
N LYS A 20 -9.61 5.70 11.96
CA LYS A 20 -9.76 4.23 11.99
C LYS A 20 -9.27 3.57 10.70
N ILE A 21 -8.62 2.42 10.81
CA ILE A 21 -8.23 1.61 9.66
C ILE A 21 -9.48 0.90 9.13
N VAL A 22 -9.91 1.27 7.92
CA VAL A 22 -11.10 0.70 7.26
C VAL A 22 -10.73 -0.50 6.40
N LYS A 23 -9.57 -0.45 5.73
CA LYS A 23 -9.08 -1.54 4.88
C LYS A 23 -7.57 -1.68 5.04
N LYS A 24 -7.08 -2.92 5.07
CA LYS A 24 -5.64 -3.22 5.12
C LYS A 24 -5.28 -4.28 4.09
N VAL A 25 -4.14 -4.11 3.44
CA VAL A 25 -3.57 -5.10 2.51
C VAL A 25 -2.10 -5.27 2.82
N LYS A 26 -1.67 -6.53 2.89
CA LYS A 26 -0.31 -6.92 3.23
C LYS A 26 0.33 -7.65 2.06
N TYR A 27 1.52 -7.23 1.68
CA TYR A 27 2.31 -7.85 0.62
C TYR A 27 3.64 -8.33 1.16
N LYS A 28 4.00 -9.57 0.83
CA LYS A 28 5.35 -10.09 1.12
C LYS A 28 6.30 -9.61 0.04
N ILE A 29 7.39 -8.96 0.42
CA ILE A 29 8.52 -8.67 -0.46
C ILE A 29 9.33 -9.96 -0.53
N LYS A 30 9.33 -10.61 -1.70
CA LYS A 30 10.35 -11.61 -2.02
C LYS A 30 11.56 -10.82 -2.52
N HIS A 31 12.79 -11.23 -2.16
CA HIS A 31 14.03 -10.52 -2.52
C HIS A 31 14.00 -10.05 -3.97
N ARG A 32 13.91 -8.73 -4.12
CA ARG A 32 13.80 -7.98 -5.38
C ARG A 32 14.64 -6.72 -5.20
N GLY A 33 15.22 -6.23 -6.28
CA GLY A 33 16.02 -5.00 -6.25
C GLY A 33 15.21 -3.81 -5.70
N ARG A 34 15.90 -2.80 -5.16
CA ARG A 34 15.27 -1.61 -4.56
C ARG A 34 14.28 -0.94 -5.53
N GLU A 35 14.64 -0.83 -6.80
CA GLU A 35 13.81 -0.24 -7.86
C GLU A 35 12.50 -1.01 -8.05
N GLU A 36 12.56 -2.33 -8.07
CA GLU A 36 11.38 -3.18 -8.27
C GLU A 36 10.40 -3.10 -7.08
N ILE A 37 10.92 -2.88 -5.87
CA ILE A 37 10.09 -2.62 -4.68
C ILE A 37 9.38 -1.27 -4.82
N VAL A 38 10.10 -0.23 -5.24
CA VAL A 38 9.54 1.12 -5.45
C VAL A 38 8.45 1.09 -6.52
N ASP A 39 8.71 0.46 -7.66
CA ASP A 39 7.72 0.31 -8.74
C ASP A 39 6.46 -0.43 -8.27
N LYS A 40 6.65 -1.47 -7.46
CA LYS A 40 5.54 -2.24 -6.89
C LYS A 40 4.73 -1.42 -5.90
N ILE A 41 5.38 -0.62 -5.05
CA ILE A 41 4.71 0.33 -4.15
C ILE A 41 3.89 1.32 -4.97
N VAL A 42 4.48 1.98 -5.97
CA VAL A 42 3.79 2.99 -6.81
C VAL A 42 2.57 2.37 -7.52
N ARG A 43 2.71 1.19 -8.12
CA ARG A 43 1.58 0.48 -8.75
C ARG A 43 0.46 0.17 -7.74
N MET A 44 0.82 -0.24 -6.52
CA MET A 44 -0.16 -0.57 -5.50
C MET A 44 -0.85 0.67 -4.92
N ILE A 45 -0.14 1.79 -4.75
CA ILE A 45 -0.76 3.07 -4.40
C ILE A 45 -1.79 3.47 -5.46
N LYS A 46 -1.44 3.41 -6.75
CA LYS A 46 -2.36 3.75 -7.85
C LYS A 46 -3.61 2.87 -7.84
N LYS A 47 -3.44 1.54 -7.77
CA LYS A 47 -4.55 0.58 -7.67
C LYS A 47 -5.42 0.83 -6.45
N PHE A 48 -4.81 1.09 -5.29
CA PHE A 48 -5.52 1.27 -4.03
C PHE A 48 -6.30 2.60 -4.02
N LYS A 49 -5.70 3.69 -4.52
CA LYS A 49 -6.38 4.99 -4.66
C LYS A 49 -7.59 4.89 -5.59
N GLN A 50 -7.43 4.29 -6.78
CA GLN A 50 -8.54 4.11 -7.73
C GLN A 50 -9.69 3.30 -7.13
N ARG A 51 -9.38 2.24 -6.38
CA ARG A 51 -10.38 1.28 -5.90
C ARG A 51 -11.04 1.67 -4.59
N TYR A 52 -10.39 2.51 -3.78
CA TYR A 52 -10.80 2.74 -2.38
C TYR A 52 -10.76 4.21 -1.93
N VAL A 53 -10.16 5.13 -2.70
CA VAL A 53 -10.03 6.54 -2.33
C VAL A 53 -10.71 7.48 -3.34
N GLY A 54 -11.10 6.98 -4.52
CA GLY A 54 -11.63 7.79 -5.64
C GLY A 54 -13.00 7.40 -6.21
N ILE A 55 -13.84 6.70 -5.45
CA ILE A 55 -15.30 6.67 -5.74
C ILE A 55 -15.97 7.27 -4.50
N GLY A 56 -16.20 8.57 -4.60
CA GLY A 56 -16.74 9.49 -3.62
C GLY A 56 -16.72 10.86 -4.26
#